data_AF-A0ABD1E4J5-F1
#
_entry.id   AF-A0ABD1E4J5-F1
#
_cell.length_a   1.000
_cell.length_b   1.000
_cell.length_c   1.000
_cell.angle_alpha   90.00
_cell.angle_beta   90.00
_cell.angle_gamma   90.00
#
_symmetry.space_group_name_H-M   'P 1'
#
loop_
_entity.id
_entity.type
_entity.pdbx_description
1 polymer ?
#
loop_
_entity_poly.entity_id
_entity_poly.type
_entity_poly.pdbx_seq_one_letter_code
_entity_poly.pdbx_strand_id
1 'polypeptide(L)'
;MEKKQRSSNFSKEEELLLVEEVLKLKQIIENKKTNNYSNTEKQKVERAFYAKGARVRCLTQLKSKFDNLKTKARKYAVEHKNNYKGTGGGPSKPFNEDPVLNGVLEIISHRSAFGMEPDGDYIESKGLFNTYASTQLPNTKYRAKSKWSSYTGKQLKEPVTKRLRPKIPNVVASAKEAYYQHKTELVKIEIENAKRRDEREERKNKREEELFKKQILLLDKQLQS
;
A
#
# COMPACT_ATOMS: atom_id res chain seq x y z
N MET A 1 22.70 11.67 10.61
CA MET A 1 21.41 11.14 10.12
C MET A 1 20.43 11.15 11.28
N GLU A 2 19.44 12.04 11.25
CA GLU A 2 18.37 12.04 12.25
C GLU A 2 17.58 10.73 12.21
N LYS A 3 17.35 10.14 13.39
CA LYS A 3 16.54 8.92 13.52
C LYS A 3 15.09 9.29 13.26
N LYS A 4 14.48 8.75 12.20
CA LYS A 4 13.04 8.92 11.93
C LYS A 4 12.23 8.49 13.15
N GLN A 5 11.54 9.44 13.77
CA GLN A 5 10.64 9.17 14.88
C GLN A 5 9.44 8.36 14.38
N ARG A 6 9.13 7.26 15.08
CA ARG A 6 7.98 6.42 14.71
C ARG A 6 6.69 7.19 14.99
N SER A 7 5.74 7.15 14.05
CA SER A 7 4.41 7.70 14.28
C SER A 7 3.67 6.91 15.36
N SER A 8 2.78 7.58 16.08
CA SER A 8 1.88 6.94 17.05
C SER A 8 1.03 5.85 16.40
N ASN A 9 0.76 4.76 17.13
CA ASN A 9 -0.08 3.65 16.66
C ASN A 9 -1.54 4.09 16.52
N PHE A 10 -2.29 3.39 15.68
CA PHE A 10 -3.74 3.59 15.55
C PHE A 10 -4.47 2.87 16.69
N SER A 11 -5.44 3.52 17.31
CA SER A 11 -6.35 2.86 18.25
C SER A 11 -7.43 2.06 17.49
N LYS A 12 -8.10 1.12 18.17
CA LYS A 12 -9.21 0.37 17.56
C LYS A 12 -10.38 1.29 17.17
N GLU A 13 -10.65 2.30 17.97
CA GLU A 13 -11.68 3.32 17.67
C GLU A 13 -11.31 4.13 16.41
N GLU A 14 -10.05 4.54 16.27
CA GLU A 14 -9.55 5.19 15.06
C GLU A 14 -9.69 4.27 13.83
N GLU A 15 -9.44 2.96 13.99
CA GLU A 15 -9.60 2.00 12.91
C GLU A 15 -11.06 1.83 12.48
N LEU A 16 -12.00 1.72 13.43
CA LEU A 16 -13.43 1.65 13.14
C LEU A 16 -13.93 2.91 12.42
N LEU A 17 -13.54 4.08 12.92
CA LEU A 17 -13.91 5.37 12.34
C LEU A 17 -13.37 5.52 10.91
N LEU A 18 -12.12 5.08 10.67
CA LEU A 18 -11.55 5.06 9.33
C LEU A 18 -12.37 4.16 8.39
N VAL A 19 -12.78 2.98 8.84
CA VAL A 19 -13.59 2.05 8.04
C VAL A 19 -14.96 2.65 7.72
N GLU A 20 -15.62 3.28 8.69
CA GLU A 20 -16.93 3.93 8.48
C GLU A 20 -16.85 5.05 7.42
N GLU A 21 -15.83 5.91 7.50
CA GLU A 21 -15.66 7.01 6.53
C GLU A 21 -15.27 6.52 5.13
N VAL A 22 -14.46 5.46 5.05
CA VAL A 22 -14.09 4.84 3.77
C VAL A 22 -15.30 4.13 3.15
N LEU A 23 -16.18 3.53 3.94
CA LEU A 23 -17.40 2.88 3.47
C LEU A 23 -18.32 3.86 2.73
N LYS A 24 -18.50 5.07 3.28
CA LYS A 24 -19.28 6.16 2.64
C LYS A 24 -18.73 6.56 1.27
N LEU A 25 -17.41 6.47 1.10
CA LEU A 25 -16.69 6.84 -0.12
C LEU A 25 -16.18 5.62 -0.91
N LYS A 26 -16.77 4.43 -0.68
CA LYS A 26 -16.38 3.15 -1.29
C LYS A 26 -16.25 3.24 -2.81
N GLN A 27 -17.22 3.87 -3.47
CA GLN A 27 -17.24 4.00 -4.93
C GLN A 27 -16.05 4.81 -5.47
N ILE A 28 -15.53 5.76 -4.69
CA ILE A 28 -14.39 6.59 -5.06
C ILE A 28 -13.08 5.85 -4.80
N ILE A 29 -12.99 5.15 -3.66
CA ILE A 29 -11.74 4.54 -3.18
C ILE A 29 -11.42 3.21 -3.87
N GLU A 30 -12.42 2.35 -4.08
CA GLU A 30 -12.23 1.02 -4.69
C GLU A 30 -12.47 1.01 -6.22
N ASN A 31 -12.53 2.19 -6.86
CA ASN A 31 -12.65 2.26 -8.31
C ASN A 31 -11.39 1.78 -9.03
N LYS A 32 -11.57 0.88 -10.00
CA LYS A 32 -10.50 0.33 -10.84
C LYS A 32 -10.28 1.09 -12.15
N LYS A 33 -11.16 2.04 -12.50
CA LYS A 33 -11.03 2.87 -13.71
C LYS A 33 -10.01 4.00 -13.48
N THR A 34 -9.07 4.14 -14.41
CA THR A 34 -8.09 5.23 -14.41
C THR A 34 -8.78 6.59 -14.60
N ASN A 35 -8.31 7.63 -13.89
CA ASN A 35 -8.76 9.04 -14.00
C ASN A 35 -10.22 9.37 -13.65
N ASN A 36 -10.97 8.49 -12.99
CA ASN A 36 -12.38 8.77 -12.73
C ASN A 36 -12.65 9.72 -11.55
N TYR A 37 -11.70 9.86 -10.63
CA TYR A 37 -11.88 10.64 -9.40
C TYR A 37 -10.65 11.49 -9.07
N SER A 38 -10.88 12.73 -8.64
CA SER A 38 -9.83 13.70 -8.36
C SER A 38 -9.21 13.48 -6.98
N ASN A 39 -7.96 13.90 -6.79
CA ASN A 39 -7.29 13.84 -5.47
C ASN A 39 -8.05 14.64 -4.40
N THR A 40 -8.79 15.68 -4.80
CA THR A 40 -9.64 16.49 -3.91
C THR A 40 -10.77 15.68 -3.27
N GLU A 41 -11.30 14.67 -3.97
CA GLU A 41 -12.36 13.81 -3.47
C GLU A 41 -11.82 12.80 -2.45
N LYS A 42 -10.60 12.32 -2.66
CA LYS A 42 -9.90 11.44 -1.69
C LYS A 42 -9.56 12.18 -0.40
N GLN A 43 -9.28 13.48 -0.48
CA GLN A 43 -9.09 14.35 0.70
C GLN A 43 -10.37 14.56 1.52
N LYS A 44 -11.56 14.22 1.01
CA LYS A 44 -12.80 14.27 1.82
C LYS A 44 -12.74 13.27 2.98
N VAL A 45 -12.11 12.11 2.78
CA VAL A 45 -11.89 11.10 3.84
C VAL A 45 -11.06 11.68 4.97
N GLU A 46 -9.96 12.35 4.63
CA GLU A 46 -9.05 12.95 5.62
C GLU A 46 -9.76 14.03 6.44
N ARG A 47 -10.55 14.90 5.78
CA ARG A 47 -11.33 15.94 6.46
C ARG A 47 -12.40 15.36 7.38
N ALA A 48 -13.15 14.36 6.91
CA ALA A 48 -14.18 13.70 7.71
C ALA A 48 -13.58 12.94 8.90
N PHE A 49 -12.45 12.27 8.70
CA PHE A 49 -11.69 11.61 9.75
C PHE A 49 -11.19 12.60 10.79
N TYR A 50 -10.59 13.72 10.36
CA TYR A 50 -10.11 14.77 11.26
C TYR A 50 -11.25 15.42 12.07
N ALA A 51 -12.42 15.63 11.45
CA ALA A 51 -13.57 16.23 12.13
C ALA A 51 -14.12 15.38 13.28
N LYS A 52 -13.98 14.06 13.21
CA LYS A 52 -14.48 13.12 14.22
C LYS A 52 -13.38 12.53 15.11
N GLY A 53 -12.13 12.53 14.65
CA GLY A 53 -11.01 11.88 15.29
C GLY A 53 -10.32 12.77 16.32
N ALA A 54 -9.81 12.16 17.38
CA ALA A 54 -9.04 12.87 18.41
C ALA A 54 -7.62 13.27 17.96
N ARG A 55 -7.09 12.64 16.90
CA ARG A 55 -5.71 12.85 16.43
C ARG A 55 -5.67 13.14 14.95
N VAL A 56 -4.77 14.06 14.58
CA VAL A 56 -4.54 14.43 13.19
C VAL A 56 -3.69 13.35 12.51
N ARG A 57 -4.22 12.78 11.43
CA ARG A 57 -3.53 11.82 10.57
C ARG A 57 -3.53 12.37 9.16
N CYS A 58 -2.41 12.26 8.47
CA CYS A 58 -2.34 12.68 7.08
C CYS A 58 -2.88 11.59 6.15
N LEU A 59 -3.35 11.99 4.97
CA LEU A 59 -3.91 11.08 3.96
C LEU A 59 -3.03 9.87 3.66
N THR A 60 -1.70 10.05 3.63
CA THR A 60 -0.75 8.96 3.36
C THR A 60 -0.73 7.91 4.48
N GLN A 61 -0.87 8.34 5.74
CA GLN A 61 -0.98 7.44 6.89
C GLN A 61 -2.30 6.68 6.86
N LEU A 62 -3.41 7.37 6.60
CA LEU A 62 -4.74 6.75 6.49
C LEU A 62 -4.79 5.71 5.37
N LYS A 63 -4.24 6.06 4.19
CA LYS A 63 -4.10 5.15 3.06
C LYS A 63 -3.28 3.91 3.42
N SER A 64 -2.08 4.12 3.97
CA SER A 64 -1.20 3.00 4.36
C SER A 64 -1.87 2.10 5.39
N LYS A 65 -2.57 2.68 6.37
CA LYS A 65 -3.32 1.93 7.37
C LYS A 65 -4.44 1.11 6.74
N PHE A 66 -5.24 1.71 5.86
CA PHE A 66 -6.32 1.02 5.17
C PHE A 66 -5.82 -0.10 4.26
N ASP A 67 -4.71 0.10 3.54
CA ASP A 67 -4.10 -0.96 2.72
C ASP A 67 -3.61 -2.15 3.56
N ASN A 68 -3.06 -1.88 4.75
CA ASN A 68 -2.72 -2.91 5.73
C ASN A 68 -3.97 -3.63 6.26
N LEU A 69 -5.05 -2.91 6.53
CA LEU A 69 -6.34 -3.49 6.94
C LEU A 69 -6.93 -4.38 5.85
N LYS A 70 -6.90 -3.98 4.57
CA LYS A 70 -7.32 -4.83 3.45
C LYS A 70 -6.54 -6.15 3.41
N THR A 71 -5.23 -6.07 3.64
CA THR A 71 -4.37 -7.26 3.66
C THR A 71 -4.72 -8.18 4.83
N LYS A 72 -4.98 -7.62 6.01
CA LYS A 72 -5.43 -8.38 7.18
C LYS A 72 -6.81 -9.01 6.96
N ALA A 73 -7.76 -8.27 6.42
CA ALA A 73 -9.11 -8.72 6.13
C ALA A 73 -9.12 -9.91 5.15
N ARG A 74 -8.30 -9.87 4.09
CA ARG A 74 -8.15 -11.02 3.17
C ARG A 74 -7.62 -12.27 3.87
N LYS A 75 -6.60 -12.12 4.72
CA LYS A 75 -6.06 -13.24 5.50
C LYS A 75 -7.11 -13.81 6.43
N TYR A 76 -7.82 -12.94 7.14
CA TYR A 76 -8.91 -13.28 8.03
C TYR A 76 -10.02 -14.08 7.33
N ALA A 77 -10.44 -13.65 6.14
CA ALA A 77 -11.41 -14.39 5.32
C ALA A 77 -10.92 -15.79 4.90
N VAL A 78 -9.65 -15.92 4.51
CA VAL A 78 -9.04 -17.20 4.14
C VAL A 78 -8.91 -18.12 5.35
N GLU A 79 -8.46 -17.60 6.49
CA GLU A 79 -8.38 -18.33 7.75
C GLU A 79 -9.76 -18.83 8.20
N HIS A 80 -10.79 -17.98 8.10
CA HIS A 80 -12.18 -18.37 8.37
C HIS A 80 -12.61 -19.56 7.50
N LYS A 81 -12.42 -19.46 6.18
CA LYS A 81 -12.75 -20.52 5.23
C LYS A 81 -12.00 -21.82 5.52
N ASN A 82 -10.71 -21.73 5.88
CA ASN A 82 -9.89 -22.90 6.18
C ASN A 82 -10.26 -23.55 7.52
N ASN A 83 -10.60 -22.76 8.54
CA ASN A 83 -11.09 -23.28 9.82
C ASN A 83 -12.43 -24.00 9.66
N TYR A 84 -13.28 -23.53 8.74
CA TYR A 84 -14.54 -24.18 8.40
C TYR A 84 -14.37 -25.44 7.54
N LYS A 85 -13.50 -25.40 6.52
CA LYS A 85 -13.28 -26.51 5.55
C LYS A 85 -12.14 -27.46 5.91
N GLY A 86 -11.60 -27.39 7.13
CA GLY A 86 -10.45 -28.19 7.55
C GLY A 86 -10.72 -29.69 7.47
N THR A 87 -9.81 -30.46 6.87
CA THR A 87 -9.93 -31.91 6.65
C THR A 87 -9.21 -32.77 7.70
N GLY A 88 -8.73 -32.15 8.78
CA GLY A 88 -7.81 -32.76 9.75
C GLY A 88 -8.45 -33.53 10.91
N GLY A 89 -9.73 -33.91 10.82
CA GLY A 89 -10.43 -34.71 11.85
C GLY A 89 -10.60 -34.08 13.25
N GLY A 90 -9.96 -32.94 13.52
CA GLY A 90 -10.08 -32.18 14.76
C GLY A 90 -11.29 -31.24 14.77
N PRO A 91 -11.75 -30.82 15.96
CA PRO A 91 -12.87 -29.90 16.10
C PRO A 91 -12.56 -28.54 15.46
N SER A 92 -13.59 -27.89 14.89
CA SER A 92 -13.46 -26.56 14.30
C SER A 92 -13.05 -25.55 15.38
N LYS A 93 -12.13 -24.64 15.03
CA LYS A 93 -11.66 -23.59 15.95
C LYS A 93 -12.75 -22.52 16.08
N PRO A 94 -13.05 -22.03 17.30
CA PRO A 94 -13.98 -20.92 17.46
C PRO A 94 -13.44 -19.70 16.72
N PHE A 95 -14.31 -19.10 15.91
CA PHE A 95 -13.98 -17.93 15.13
C PHE A 95 -14.25 -16.67 15.95
N ASN A 96 -13.27 -15.78 16.06
CA ASN A 96 -13.44 -14.50 16.73
C ASN A 96 -13.80 -13.43 15.71
N GLU A 97 -14.96 -12.82 15.87
CA GLU A 97 -15.48 -11.78 14.97
C GLU A 97 -14.79 -10.44 15.25
N ASP A 98 -14.06 -9.92 14.25
CA ASP A 98 -13.45 -8.59 14.34
C ASP A 98 -14.29 -7.58 13.51
N PRO A 99 -14.99 -6.63 14.17
CA PRO A 99 -15.87 -5.68 13.47
C PRO A 99 -15.10 -4.78 12.49
N VAL A 100 -13.82 -4.48 12.77
CA VAL A 100 -12.99 -3.68 11.86
C VAL A 100 -12.74 -4.45 10.57
N LEU A 101 -12.37 -5.72 10.69
CA LEU A 101 -12.05 -6.55 9.51
C LEU A 101 -13.31 -6.88 8.72
N ASN A 102 -14.44 -7.11 9.39
CA ASN A 102 -15.73 -7.33 8.75
C ASN A 102 -16.18 -6.10 7.94
N GLY A 103 -16.06 -4.89 8.48
CA GLY A 103 -16.36 -3.67 7.74
C GLY A 103 -15.43 -3.46 6.53
N VAL A 104 -14.14 -3.86 6.64
CA VAL A 104 -13.21 -3.81 5.50
C VAL A 104 -13.59 -4.83 4.42
N LEU A 105 -14.04 -6.03 4.81
CA LEU A 105 -14.51 -7.06 3.88
C LEU A 105 -15.73 -6.59 3.09
N GLU A 106 -16.62 -5.81 3.70
CA GLU A 106 -17.77 -5.20 3.03
C GLU A 106 -17.36 -4.16 1.97
N ILE A 107 -16.28 -3.43 2.22
CA ILE A 107 -15.78 -2.40 1.31
C ILE A 107 -15.11 -3.02 0.09
N ILE A 108 -14.25 -4.01 0.30
CA ILE A 108 -13.48 -4.62 -0.80
C ILE A 108 -14.35 -5.53 -1.66
N SER A 109 -14.02 -5.63 -2.95
CA SER A 109 -14.75 -6.54 -3.84
C SER A 109 -14.63 -8.00 -3.39
N HIS A 110 -15.75 -8.74 -3.39
CA HIS A 110 -15.81 -10.17 -3.02
C HIS A 110 -14.74 -11.01 -3.72
N ARG A 111 -14.58 -10.82 -5.04
CA ARG A 111 -13.54 -11.49 -5.84
C ARG A 111 -12.12 -11.24 -5.33
N SER A 112 -11.83 -10.04 -4.83
CA SER A 112 -10.53 -9.72 -4.24
C SER A 112 -10.34 -10.30 -2.84
N ALA A 113 -11.42 -10.57 -2.12
CA ALA A 113 -11.39 -11.08 -0.75
C ALA A 113 -11.31 -12.61 -0.71
N PHE A 114 -12.18 -13.28 -1.48
CA PHE A 114 -12.39 -14.73 -1.41
C PHE A 114 -11.84 -15.49 -2.63
N GLY A 115 -11.39 -14.78 -3.66
CA GLY A 115 -10.98 -15.35 -4.93
C GLY A 115 -12.16 -15.60 -5.87
N MET A 116 -11.91 -16.33 -6.96
CA MET A 116 -12.98 -16.92 -7.75
C MET A 116 -13.42 -18.21 -7.06
N GLU A 117 -14.72 -18.41 -6.98
CA GLU A 117 -15.22 -19.75 -6.74
C GLU A 117 -14.86 -20.60 -7.96
N PRO A 118 -14.48 -21.88 -7.77
CA PRO A 118 -14.28 -22.76 -8.90
C PRO A 118 -15.60 -22.82 -9.67
N ASP A 119 -15.57 -22.39 -10.93
CA ASP A 119 -16.67 -22.58 -11.88
C ASP A 119 -16.98 -24.09 -11.86
N GLY A 120 -18.18 -24.43 -11.41
CA GLY A 120 -18.51 -25.79 -11.07
C GLY A 120 -18.56 -26.69 -12.29
N ASP A 121 -17.42 -27.24 -12.71
CA ASP A 121 -17.34 -28.48 -13.48
C ASP A 121 -17.58 -29.69 -12.56
N TYR A 122 -18.39 -29.49 -11.51
CA TYR A 122 -18.89 -30.55 -10.67
C TYR A 122 -19.89 -31.33 -11.53
N ILE A 123 -19.45 -32.47 -12.08
CA ILE A 123 -20.36 -33.49 -12.55
C ILE A 123 -21.21 -33.84 -11.33
N GLU A 124 -22.44 -33.36 -11.32
CA GLU A 124 -23.46 -33.71 -10.35
C GLU A 124 -23.68 -35.22 -10.50
N SER A 125 -22.97 -36.02 -9.68
CA SER A 125 -23.26 -37.44 -9.55
C SER A 125 -24.59 -37.57 -8.83
N LYS A 126 -25.67 -37.37 -9.60
CA LYS A 126 -27.02 -37.69 -9.17
C LYS A 126 -27.03 -39.18 -8.79
N GLY A 127 -27.18 -39.40 -7.49
CA GLY A 127 -27.47 -40.65 -6.80
C GLY A 127 -27.38 -41.93 -7.63
N LEU A 128 -26.22 -42.59 -7.57
CA LEU A 128 -26.11 -44.05 -7.70
C LEU A 128 -25.28 -44.58 -6.52
N PHE A 129 -25.91 -44.56 -5.34
CA PHE A 129 -25.53 -45.44 -4.24
C PHE A 129 -26.10 -46.83 -4.51
N ASN A 130 -25.29 -47.71 -5.11
CA ASN A 130 -25.33 -49.18 -5.07
C ASN A 130 -24.36 -49.65 -6.18
N THR A 131 -23.40 -50.54 -5.99
CA THR A 131 -23.29 -51.72 -5.14
C THR A 131 -21.81 -52.01 -4.88
N TYR A 132 -21.55 -52.57 -3.71
CA TYR A 132 -20.29 -53.23 -3.33
C TYR A 132 -19.89 -54.28 -4.37
N ALA A 133 -18.89 -53.97 -5.19
CA ALA A 133 -18.08 -54.96 -5.86
C ALA A 133 -16.64 -54.78 -5.36
N SER A 134 -16.26 -55.68 -4.47
CA SER A 134 -14.90 -55.83 -3.94
C SER A 134 -13.95 -56.22 -5.06
N THR A 135 -13.48 -55.24 -5.84
CA THR A 135 -12.33 -55.45 -6.73
C THR A 135 -11.07 -55.40 -5.86
N GLN A 136 -10.56 -56.58 -5.52
CA GLN A 136 -9.24 -56.74 -4.92
C GLN A 136 -8.21 -56.09 -5.85
N LEU A 137 -7.64 -54.98 -5.42
CA LEU A 137 -6.49 -54.38 -6.09
C LEU A 137 -5.33 -55.39 -6.04
N PRO A 138 -4.61 -55.60 -7.16
CA PRO A 138 -3.48 -56.51 -7.17
C PRO A 138 -2.41 -56.04 -6.19
N ASN A 139 -1.99 -56.98 -5.35
CA ASN A 139 -0.93 -56.91 -4.36
C ASN A 139 0.39 -56.49 -5.03
N THR A 140 0.64 -55.17 -5.12
CA THR A 140 1.93 -54.65 -5.55
C THR A 140 2.86 -54.60 -4.33
N LYS A 141 3.78 -55.56 -4.29
CA LYS A 141 4.90 -55.65 -3.34
C LYS A 141 5.93 -54.52 -3.56
N TYR A 142 5.50 -53.26 -3.54
CA TYR A 142 6.40 -52.10 -3.55
C TYR A 142 6.12 -51.23 -2.33
N ARG A 143 6.46 -51.77 -1.14
CA ARG A 143 6.72 -50.95 0.04
C ARG A 143 8.02 -50.18 -0.20
N ALA A 144 7.94 -49.11 -0.99
CA ALA A 144 9.02 -48.15 -1.08
C ALA A 144 9.21 -47.56 0.32
N LYS A 145 10.33 -47.92 0.95
CA LYS A 145 10.77 -47.36 2.23
C LYS A 145 10.94 -45.85 2.03
N SER A 146 9.93 -45.10 2.41
CA SER A 146 9.93 -43.64 2.39
C SER A 146 11.01 -43.14 3.34
N LYS A 147 12.19 -42.78 2.80
CA LYS A 147 13.35 -42.23 3.53
C LYS A 147 13.14 -40.77 3.99
N TRP A 148 11.91 -40.40 4.35
CA TRP A 148 11.61 -39.06 4.85
C TRP A 148 12.10 -38.85 6.28
N SER A 149 12.36 -39.94 7.03
CA SER A 149 12.92 -39.87 8.39
C SER A 149 14.40 -39.46 8.44
N SER A 150 15.11 -39.48 7.31
CA SER A 150 16.53 -39.05 7.21
C SER A 150 16.69 -37.62 6.65
N TYR A 151 15.62 -36.84 6.64
CA TYR A 151 15.59 -35.48 6.08
C TYR A 151 16.45 -34.50 6.91
N THR A 152 17.44 -33.87 6.27
CA THR A 152 18.17 -32.73 6.82
C THR A 152 18.26 -31.63 5.77
N GLY A 153 18.10 -30.36 6.17
CA GLY A 153 18.05 -29.21 5.25
C GLY A 153 19.29 -29.02 4.36
N LYS A 154 20.40 -29.71 4.67
CA LYS A 154 21.63 -29.74 3.87
C LYS A 154 21.52 -30.57 2.58
N GLN A 155 20.46 -31.36 2.42
CA GLN A 155 20.22 -32.21 1.23
C GLN A 155 19.40 -31.52 0.13
N LEU A 156 19.03 -30.25 0.32
CA LEU A 156 18.55 -29.41 -0.78
C LEU A 156 19.72 -29.26 -1.76
N LYS A 157 19.63 -29.95 -2.91
CA LYS A 157 20.57 -29.76 -4.02
C LYS A 157 20.66 -28.27 -4.30
N GLU A 158 21.85 -27.69 -4.12
CA GLU A 158 22.14 -26.40 -4.72
C GLU A 158 21.89 -26.52 -6.23
N PRO A 159 21.24 -25.53 -6.86
CA PRO A 159 20.92 -25.61 -8.28
C PRO A 159 22.17 -25.90 -9.10
N VAL A 160 22.14 -26.99 -9.88
CA VAL A 160 23.29 -27.63 -10.52
C VAL A 160 23.94 -26.79 -11.63
N THR A 161 23.50 -25.56 -11.93
CA THR A 161 24.23 -24.72 -12.87
C THR A 161 24.24 -23.24 -12.48
N LYS A 162 25.45 -22.67 -12.37
CA LYS A 162 25.71 -21.23 -12.20
C LYS A 162 25.28 -20.38 -13.42
N ARG A 163 24.57 -20.95 -14.41
CA ARG A 163 24.35 -20.34 -15.75
C ARG A 163 22.92 -19.87 -16.03
N LEU A 164 21.96 -20.04 -15.11
CA LEU A 164 20.60 -19.51 -15.26
C LEU A 164 20.36 -18.20 -14.51
N ARG A 165 21.35 -17.28 -14.50
CA ARG A 165 21.04 -15.87 -14.30
C ARG A 165 21.00 -15.24 -15.68
N PRO A 166 19.83 -14.83 -16.22
CA PRO A 166 19.84 -13.93 -17.35
C PRO A 166 20.69 -12.72 -16.94
N LYS A 167 21.72 -12.40 -17.74
CA LYS A 167 22.38 -11.09 -17.67
C LYS A 167 21.35 -10.08 -18.14
N ILE A 168 20.37 -9.77 -17.30
CA ILE A 168 19.47 -8.65 -17.54
C ILE A 168 20.41 -7.43 -17.51
N PRO A 169 20.60 -6.71 -18.64
CA PRO A 169 21.35 -5.47 -18.58
C PRO A 169 20.73 -4.62 -17.48
N ASN A 170 21.55 -3.95 -16.68
CA ASN A 170 21.12 -3.30 -15.44
C ASN A 170 20.34 -2.00 -15.75
N VAL A 171 19.22 -2.11 -16.47
CA VAL A 171 18.32 -1.03 -16.87
C VAL A 171 17.80 -0.28 -15.63
N VAL A 172 17.66 -1.00 -14.51
CA VAL A 172 17.24 -0.43 -13.23
C VAL A 172 18.31 0.50 -12.63
N ALA A 173 19.60 0.18 -12.75
CA ALA A 173 20.67 1.09 -12.33
C ALA A 173 20.71 2.35 -13.20
N SER A 174 20.56 2.20 -14.53
CA SER A 174 20.53 3.32 -15.46
C SER A 174 19.34 4.27 -15.21
N ALA A 175 18.13 3.74 -15.01
CA ALA A 175 16.96 4.55 -14.70
C ALA A 175 17.09 5.28 -13.35
N LYS A 176 17.73 4.64 -12.37
CA LYS A 176 18.02 5.25 -11.06
C LYS A 176 19.03 6.39 -11.18
N GLU A 177 20.08 6.23 -11.97
CA GLU A 177 21.06 7.28 -12.24
C GLU A 177 20.43 8.49 -12.96
N ALA A 178 19.62 8.25 -13.99
CA ALA A 178 18.89 9.31 -14.70
C ALA A 178 17.96 10.10 -13.77
N TYR A 179 17.26 9.42 -12.85
CA TYR A 179 16.43 10.07 -11.84
C TYR A 179 17.23 11.02 -10.94
N TYR A 180 18.40 10.58 -10.45
CA TYR A 180 19.22 11.43 -9.58
C TYR A 180 19.83 12.62 -10.33
N GLN A 181 20.27 12.42 -11.59
CA GLN A 181 20.76 13.51 -12.44
C GLN A 181 19.69 14.58 -12.63
N HIS A 182 18.49 14.19 -13.06
CA HIS A 182 17.36 15.12 -13.22
C HIS A 182 17.01 15.84 -11.90
N LYS A 183 17.02 15.11 -10.78
CA LYS A 183 16.79 15.73 -9.46
C LYS A 183 17.85 16.78 -9.12
N THR A 184 19.13 16.52 -9.42
CA THR A 184 20.20 17.50 -9.18
C THR A 184 20.09 18.72 -10.08
N GLU A 185 19.62 18.56 -11.32
CA GLU A 185 19.39 19.68 -12.23
C GLU A 185 18.26 20.58 -11.76
N LEU A 186 17.13 20.01 -11.31
CA LEU A 186 16.03 20.78 -10.74
C LEU A 186 16.46 21.61 -9.54
N VAL A 187 17.25 21.04 -8.63
CA VAL A 187 17.79 21.76 -7.48
C VAL A 187 18.72 22.90 -7.92
N LYS A 188 19.54 22.70 -8.95
CA LYS A 188 20.38 23.78 -9.50
C LYS A 188 19.55 24.92 -10.08
N ILE A 189 18.48 24.60 -10.80
CA ILE A 189 17.54 25.58 -11.37
C ILE A 189 16.83 26.36 -10.26
N GLU A 190 16.41 25.70 -9.18
CA GLU A 190 15.80 26.38 -8.02
C GLU A 190 16.76 27.36 -7.37
N ILE A 191 18.01 26.96 -7.15
CA ILE A 191 19.06 27.83 -6.59
C ILE A 191 19.32 29.03 -7.51
N GLU A 192 19.41 28.82 -8.83
CA GLU A 192 19.62 29.90 -9.78
C GLU A 192 18.44 30.87 -9.81
N ASN A 193 17.21 30.36 -9.76
CA ASN A 193 16.01 31.19 -9.71
C ASN A 193 15.91 32.00 -8.41
N ALA A 194 16.36 31.45 -7.27
CA ALA A 194 16.45 32.17 -6.01
C ALA A 194 17.44 33.34 -6.13
N LYS A 195 18.66 33.08 -6.62
CA LYS A 195 19.67 34.14 -6.84
C LYS A 195 19.15 35.27 -7.74
N ARG A 196 18.45 34.93 -8.84
CA ARG A 196 17.84 35.92 -9.73
C ARG A 196 16.72 36.73 -9.07
N ARG A 197 16.04 36.19 -8.06
CA ARG A 197 15.03 36.94 -7.28
C ARG A 197 15.71 37.91 -6.32
N ASP A 198 16.72 37.45 -5.60
CA ASP A 198 17.48 38.27 -4.66
C ASP A 198 18.13 39.46 -5.38
N GLU A 199 18.77 39.23 -6.54
CA GLU A 199 19.34 40.31 -7.36
C GLU A 199 18.29 41.35 -7.83
N ARG A 200 17.05 40.91 -8.09
CA ARG A 200 15.97 41.82 -8.49
C ARG A 200 15.49 42.66 -7.31
N GLU A 201 15.43 42.07 -6.11
CA GLU A 201 15.07 42.79 -4.89
C GLU A 201 16.16 43.80 -4.51
N GLU A 202 17.43 43.43 -4.56
CA GLU A 202 18.54 44.36 -4.32
C GLU A 202 18.50 45.56 -5.29
N ARG A 203 18.21 45.32 -6.58
CA ARG A 203 18.05 46.39 -7.57
C ARG A 203 16.86 47.30 -7.28
N LYS A 204 15.77 46.77 -6.73
CA LYS A 204 14.60 47.57 -6.32
C LYS A 204 14.94 48.42 -5.10
N ASN A 205 15.50 47.80 -4.05
CA ASN A 205 15.90 48.48 -2.83
C ASN A 205 16.88 49.63 -3.13
N LYS A 206 17.87 49.40 -4.00
CA LYS A 206 18.82 50.44 -4.41
C LYS A 206 18.14 51.63 -5.10
N ARG A 207 17.14 51.39 -5.95
CA ARG A 207 16.35 52.46 -6.60
C ARG A 207 15.51 53.23 -5.58
N GLU A 208 14.91 52.53 -4.63
CA GLU A 208 14.12 53.14 -3.56
C GLU A 208 14.99 54.00 -2.63
N GLU A 209 16.17 53.53 -2.26
CA GLU A 209 17.16 54.30 -1.50
C GLU A 209 17.61 55.57 -2.24
N GLU A 210 17.86 55.48 -3.55
CA GLU A 210 18.21 56.64 -4.37
C GLU A 210 17.08 57.66 -4.46
N LEU A 211 15.83 57.20 -4.60
CA LEU A 211 14.65 58.07 -4.60
C LEU A 211 14.47 58.76 -3.24
N PHE A 212 14.61 58.00 -2.15
CA PHE A 212 14.51 58.54 -0.79
C PHE A 212 15.57 59.61 -0.52
N LYS A 213 16.83 59.35 -0.92
CA LYS A 213 17.92 60.34 -0.83
C LYS A 213 17.61 61.63 -1.61
N LYS A 214 17.07 61.52 -2.83
CA LYS A 214 16.68 62.69 -3.62
C LYS A 214 15.56 63.50 -2.95
N GLN A 215 14.61 62.82 -2.31
CA GLN A 215 13.50 63.47 -1.64
C GLN A 215 13.94 64.24 -0.40
N ILE A 216 14.85 63.69 0.39
CA ILE A 216 15.49 64.40 1.52
C ILE A 216 16.20 65.67 1.02
N LEU A 217 17.03 65.55 -0.01
CA LEU A 217 17.75 66.70 -0.59
C LEU A 217 16.82 67.82 -1.08
N LEU A 218 15.63 67.46 -1.55
CA LEU A 218 14.64 68.42 -2.04
C LEU A 218 13.96 69.16 -0.89
N LEU A 219 13.64 68.45 0.20
CA LEU A 219 13.13 69.03 1.44
C LEU A 219 14.15 69.99 2.08
N ASP A 220 15.42 69.60 2.14
CA ASP A 220 16.48 70.45 2.70
C ASP A 220 16.61 71.76 1.92
N LYS A 221 16.47 71.74 0.59
CA LYS A 221 16.48 72.95 -0.24
C LYS A 221 15.28 73.86 0.01
N GLN A 222 14.10 73.28 0.28
CA GLN A 222 12.89 74.05 0.58
C GLN A 222 12.95 74.73 1.95
N LEU A 223 13.67 74.14 2.91
CA LEU A 223 13.88 74.74 4.24
C LEU A 223 14.92 75.87 4.25
N GLN A 224 15.74 75.98 3.19
CA GLN A 224 16.75 77.04 3.05
C GLN A 224 16.28 78.26 2.24
N SER A 225 15.08 78.21 1.62
CA SER A 225 14.45 79.34 0.94
C SER A 225 13.39 80.00 1.81
#